data_AF-A0A0Q8P4U0-F1
#
_entry.id   AF-A0A0Q8P4U0-F1
#
_cell.length_a   1.000
_cell.length_b   1.000
_cell.length_c   1.000
_cell.angle_alpha   90.00
_cell.angle_beta   90.00
_cell.angle_gamma   90.00
#
_symmetry.space_group_name_H-M   'P 1'
#
loop_
_entity.id
_entity.type
_entity.pdbx_description
1 polymer ?
#
loop_
_entity_poly.entity_id
_entity_poly.type
_entity_poly.pdbx_seq_one_letter_code
_entity_poly.pdbx_strand_id
1 'polypeptide(L)' 'MTNSAPRRHLPTSPFRPAPTPQIKRFAVGDRVSHDEYGLGRAIAVEGELAVLVDFGSRQVRITAPFAKLFLL' A
#
# COMPACT_ATOMS: atom_id res chain seq x y z
N MET A 1 34.64 31.69 -8.43
CA MET A 1 33.64 30.81 -7.77
C MET A 1 32.49 30.60 -8.74
N THR A 2 32.44 29.48 -9.45
CA THR A 2 31.50 29.29 -10.57
C THR A 2 30.20 28.63 -10.12
N ASN A 3 29.11 29.34 -10.39
CA ASN A 3 27.70 28.99 -10.18
C ASN A 3 27.32 27.67 -10.87
N SER A 4 26.63 26.74 -10.18
CA SER A 4 26.12 25.50 -10.77
C SER A 4 24.60 25.44 -10.60
N ALA A 5 23.87 25.80 -11.66
CA ALA A 5 22.41 25.79 -11.73
C ALA A 5 21.84 24.36 -11.82
N PRO A 6 20.59 24.11 -11.36
CA PRO A 6 19.96 22.79 -11.41
C PRO A 6 19.74 22.35 -12.87
N ARG A 7 20.34 21.21 -13.25
CA ARG A 7 20.29 20.67 -14.61
C ARG A 7 18.89 20.12 -14.94
N ARG A 8 18.30 20.58 -16.06
CA ARG A 8 17.05 20.03 -16.62
C ARG A 8 17.23 18.58 -17.04
N HIS A 9 16.30 17.71 -16.64
CA HIS A 9 16.26 16.31 -17.07
C HIS A 9 15.98 16.19 -18.57
N LEU A 10 16.83 15.45 -19.29
CA LEU A 10 16.60 15.08 -20.69
C LEU A 10 15.49 14.00 -20.78
N PRO A 11 14.61 14.06 -21.79
CA PRO A 11 13.47 13.16 -21.96
C PRO A 11 13.82 11.71 -22.37
N THR A 12 15.10 11.38 -22.57
CA THR A 12 15.55 10.09 -23.14
C THR A 12 16.35 9.22 -22.16
N SER A 13 16.09 9.33 -20.85
CA SER A 13 16.82 8.53 -19.85
C SER A 13 16.29 7.07 -19.79
N PRO A 14 17.14 6.05 -20.03
CA PRO A 14 16.76 4.63 -19.90
C PRO A 14 16.69 4.17 -18.44
N PHE A 15 17.26 4.94 -17.51
CA PHE A 15 17.16 4.69 -16.07
C PHE A 15 15.82 5.25 -15.58
N ARG A 16 14.75 4.50 -15.82
CA ARG A 16 13.44 4.77 -15.23
C ARG A 16 13.49 4.31 -13.77
N PRO A 17 13.27 5.19 -12.77
CA PRO A 17 13.21 4.76 -11.37
C PRO A 17 12.11 3.71 -11.21
N ALA A 18 12.40 2.67 -10.43
CA ALA A 18 11.42 1.62 -10.14
C ALA A 18 10.15 2.29 -9.57
N PRO A 19 8.94 1.91 -10.05
CA PRO A 19 7.72 2.48 -9.53
C PRO A 19 7.71 2.27 -8.02
N THR A 20 7.46 3.35 -7.27
CA THR A 20 7.25 3.32 -5.83
C THR A 20 6.40 2.10 -5.50
N PRO A 21 6.80 1.27 -4.51
CA PRO A 21 6.01 0.10 -4.13
C PRO A 21 4.58 0.60 -4.00
N GLN A 22 3.68 0.04 -4.79
CA GLN A 22 2.28 0.40 -4.67
C GLN A 22 1.91 0.02 -3.25
N ILE A 23 1.89 1.00 -2.35
CA ILE A 23 1.34 0.83 -1.02
C ILE A 23 -0.06 0.33 -1.31
N LYS A 24 -0.30 -0.95 -1.00
CA LYS A 24 -1.58 -1.62 -1.23
C LYS A 24 -2.59 -0.78 -0.48
N ARG A 25 -3.23 0.13 -1.21
CA ARG A 25 -4.27 1.00 -0.70
C ARG A 25 -5.51 0.12 -0.67
N PHE A 26 -5.87 -0.28 0.54
CA PHE A 26 -7.14 -0.94 0.77
C PHE A 26 -8.21 0.15 0.77
N ALA A 27 -9.38 -0.11 0.18
CA ALA A 27 -10.54 0.74 0.34
C ALA A 27 -11.54 0.11 1.31
N VAL A 28 -12.34 0.94 1.96
CA VAL A 28 -13.48 0.45 2.75
C VAL A 28 -14.45 -0.26 1.81
N GLY A 29 -14.74 -1.52 2.11
CA GLY A 29 -15.60 -2.39 1.33
C GLY A 29 -14.86 -3.42 0.49
N ASP A 30 -13.54 -3.32 0.35
CA ASP A 30 -12.75 -4.30 -0.41
C ASP A 30 -12.71 -5.66 0.27
N ARG A 31 -12.62 -6.72 -0.54
CA ARG A 31 -12.36 -8.07 -0.05
C ARG A 31 -10.87 -8.25 0.17
N VAL A 32 -10.53 -8.78 1.33
CA VAL A 32 -9.16 -8.96 1.78
C VAL A 32 -8.98 -10.37 2.30
N SER A 33 -7.90 -11.03 1.90
CA SER A 33 -7.50 -12.33 2.41
C SER A 33 -6.33 -12.15 3.36
N HIS A 34 -6.42 -12.76 4.54
CA HIS A 34 -5.35 -12.86 5.51
C HIS A 34 -4.99 -14.32 5.72
N ASP A 35 -3.71 -14.67 5.69
CA ASP A 35 -3.27 -16.07 5.82
C ASP A 35 -3.78 -16.78 7.08
N GLU A 36 -3.86 -16.07 8.20
CA GLU A 36 -4.25 -16.66 9.49
C GLU A 36 -5.76 -16.60 9.78
N TYR A 37 -6.45 -15.60 9.23
CA TYR A 37 -7.87 -15.34 9.53
C TYR A 37 -8.80 -15.71 8.38
N GLY A 38 -8.25 -15.94 7.18
CA GLY A 38 -9.00 -16.25 5.97
C GLY A 38 -9.51 -14.99 5.27
N LEU A 39 -10.70 -15.10 4.67
CA LEU A 39 -11.33 -14.04 3.92
C LEU A 39 -12.07 -13.07 4.86
N GLY A 40 -11.87 -11.79 4.63
CA GLY A 40 -12.54 -10.70 5.32
C GLY A 40 -12.84 -9.54 4.39
N ARG A 41 -13.49 -8.52 4.93
CA ARG A 41 -13.84 -7.28 4.23
C ARG A 41 -13.25 -6.10 4.98
N ALA A 42 -12.56 -5.20 4.29
CA ALA A 42 -12.07 -3.98 4.90
C ALA A 42 -13.26 -3.10 5.29
N ILE A 43 -13.39 -2.76 6.57
CA ILE A 43 -14.46 -1.90 7.10
C ILE A 43 -13.97 -0.49 7.44
N ALA A 44 -12.68 -0.35 7.73
CA ALA A 44 -12.02 0.95 7.90
C ALA A 44 -10.59 0.87 7.41
N VAL A 45 -10.07 1.95 6.85
CA VAL A 45 -8.69 2.02 6.37
C VAL A 45 -8.06 3.29 6.93
N GLU A 46 -7.08 3.12 7.80
CA GLU A 46 -6.22 4.20 8.30
C GLU A 46 -5.05 4.41 7.34
N GLY A 47 -5.40 4.77 6.09
CA GLY A 47 -4.46 5.08 5.02
C GLY A 47 -3.41 3.98 4.81
N GLU A 48 -2.16 4.30 5.14
CA GLU A 48 -0.99 3.43 4.96
C GLU A 48 -0.53 2.76 6.27
N LEU A 49 -1.16 3.09 7.40
CA LEU A 49 -0.73 2.68 8.74
C LEU A 49 -1.46 1.43 9.22
N ALA A 50 -2.78 1.37 9.03
CA ALA A 50 -3.58 0.23 9.47
C ALA A 50 -4.85 0.05 8.63
N VAL A 51 -5.35 -1.18 8.61
CA VAL A 51 -6.64 -1.54 8.00
C VAL A 51 -7.42 -2.35 9.02
N LEU A 52 -8.67 -1.96 9.25
CA LEU A 52 -9.62 -2.74 10.03
C LEU A 52 -10.38 -3.65 9.07
N VAL A 53 -10.18 -4.95 9.25
CA VAL A 53 -10.83 -5.99 8.43
C VAL A 53 -11.82 -6.74 9.30
N ASP A 54 -13.04 -6.87 8.80
CA ASP A 54 -14.05 -7.73 9.37
C ASP A 54 -13.99 -9.11 8.71
N PHE A 55 -13.65 -10.13 9.50
CA PHE A 55 -13.64 -11.53 9.05
C PHE A 55 -14.99 -12.24 9.31
N GLY A 56 -16.03 -11.49 9.67
CA GLY A 56 -17.37 -12.00 10.01
C GLY A 56 -17.47 -12.50 11.45
N SER A 57 -16.47 -13.24 11.91
CA SER A 57 -16.42 -13.75 13.30
C SER A 57 -15.73 -12.78 14.27
N ARG A 58 -14.84 -11.93 13.74
CA ARG A 58 -14.08 -10.92 14.50
C ARG A 58 -13.59 -9.81 13.59
N GLN A 59 -13.53 -8.61 14.14
CA GLN A 59 -12.87 -7.48 13.51
C GLN A 59 -11.42 -7.44 13.97
N VAL A 60 -10.49 -7.44 13.03
CA VAL A 60 -9.05 -7.39 13.33
C VAL A 60 -8.46 -6.15 12.69
N ARG A 61 -7.77 -5.36 13.51
CA ARG A 61 -6.96 -4.24 13.04
C ARG A 61 -5.59 -4.78 12.65
N ILE A 62 -5.26 -4.69 11.38
CA ILE A 62 -3.96 -5.09 10.84
C ILE A 62 -3.17 -3.82 10.61
N THR A 63 -2.06 -3.66 11.31
CA THR A 63 -1.13 -2.54 11.14
C THR A 63 -0.03 -2.93 10.14
N ALA A 64 0.54 -1.93 9.47
CA ALA A 64 1.72 -2.14 8.64
C ALA A 64 2.87 -2.78 9.47
N PRO A 65 3.67 -3.69 8.88
CA PRO A 65 3.65 -4.13 7.49
C PRO A 65 2.54 -5.16 7.21
N PHE A 66 1.75 -4.93 6.15
CA PHE A 66 0.68 -5.81 5.68
C PHE A 66 1.21 -7.09 5.00
N ALA A 67 2.23 -7.73 5.58
CA ALA A 67 2.99 -8.82 4.96
C ALA A 67 2.13 -10.04 4.61
N LYS A 68 1.05 -10.27 5.37
CA LYS A 68 0.13 -11.41 5.19
C LYS A 68 -1.23 -10.99 4.63
N LEU A 69 -1.36 -9.76 4.13
CA LEU A 69 -2.62 -9.17 3.68
C LEU A 69 -2.65 -9.07 2.14
N PHE A 70 -3.58 -9.79 1.54
CA PHE A 70 -3.79 -9.85 0.10
C PHE A 70 -5.13 -9.21 -0.26
N LEU A 71 -5.10 -8.21 -1.13
CA LEU A 71 -6.31 -7.67 -1.75
C LEU A 71 -6.79 -8.68 -2.82
N LEU A 72 -8.09 -8.97 -2.85
CA LEU A 72 -8.76 -9.82 -3.84
C LEU A 72 -9.53 -9.01 -4.86
#